data_AF-A0AAU7M9C7-F1
#
_entry.id   AF-A0AAU7M9C7-F1
#
_cell.length_a   1.000
_cell.length_b   1.000
_cell.length_c   1.000
_cell.angle_alpha   90.00
_cell.angle_beta   90.00
_cell.angle_gamma   90.00
#
_symmetry.space_group_name_H-M   'P 1'
#
loop_
_entity.id
_entity.type
_entity.pdbx_description
1 polymer ?
#
loop_
_entity_poly.entity_id
_entity_poly.type
_entity_poly.pdbx_seq_one_letter_code
_entity_poly.pdbx_strand_id
1 'polypeptide(L)'
;MKDPVGEPVKRCFMIAPIGLPNSDTRRRSDKVLRHIVRPIVEEFNYQIDRADDIDHSGQITSQVIDRIASDDLVIADLTDLNPNVFYELALRHALRKPFIQIAEAGQVLPFDIQNQRTILVDHRDLDSVAEAKERIRNSILSIESGAAVETPMSFALNLQDLRGSADPEEKGIAQLIESVGRLEARLLNDRSRSGSHLASDFSAMRGFIERLGKDGRLTNADIFELMSAANTSKSYERWVASLEAQQASSGGNFDEEPPF
;
A
#
# COMPACT_ATOMS: atom_id res chain seq x y z
N MET A 1 14.30 -1.33 53.24
CA MET A 1 13.74 -0.54 52.13
C MET A 1 13.89 -1.42 50.90
N LYS A 2 12.79 -1.97 50.36
CA LYS A 2 12.84 -2.66 49.07
C LYS A 2 12.80 -1.56 48.02
N ASP A 3 13.80 -1.50 47.17
CA ASP A 3 13.73 -0.69 45.95
C ASP A 3 12.46 -1.08 45.17
N PRO A 4 11.75 -0.13 44.54
CA PRO A 4 10.69 -0.50 43.63
C PRO A 4 11.38 -1.22 42.47
N VAL A 5 11.18 -2.53 42.37
CA VAL A 5 11.53 -3.28 41.17
C VAL A 5 10.67 -2.67 40.06
N GLY A 6 11.23 -1.74 39.30
CA GLY A 6 10.56 -1.13 38.16
C GLY A 6 10.08 -2.23 37.21
N GLU A 7 8.94 -1.99 36.56
CA GLU A 7 8.46 -2.95 35.55
C GLU A 7 9.58 -3.26 34.55
N PRO A 8 9.73 -4.54 34.15
CA PRO A 8 10.76 -4.91 33.21
C PRO A 8 10.60 -4.10 31.92
N VAL A 9 11.70 -3.47 31.48
CA VAL A 9 11.73 -2.68 30.25
C VAL A 9 11.42 -3.59 29.07
N LYS A 10 10.39 -3.23 28.30
CA LYS A 10 9.97 -3.98 27.10
C LYS A 10 10.89 -3.64 25.95
N ARG A 11 11.06 -4.56 25.00
CA ARG A 11 11.90 -4.33 23.81
C ARG A 11 11.05 -4.09 22.58
N CYS A 12 11.36 -3.02 21.87
CA CYS A 12 10.83 -2.71 20.55
C CYS A 12 11.95 -2.78 19.52
N PHE A 13 11.69 -3.45 18.40
CA PHE A 13 12.63 -3.53 17.29
C PHE A 13 12.07 -2.83 16.06
N MET A 14 12.83 -1.92 15.47
CA MET A 14 12.47 -1.29 14.20
C MET A 14 13.18 -1.97 13.04
N ILE A 15 12.40 -2.47 12.09
CA ILE A 15 12.88 -2.91 10.77
C ILE A 15 12.51 -1.85 9.74
N ALA A 16 13.50 -1.39 8.98
CA ALA A 16 13.33 -0.26 8.07
C ALA A 16 14.36 -0.31 6.93
N PRO A 17 14.12 0.39 5.81
CA PRO A 17 15.07 0.45 4.72
C PRO A 17 16.40 1.06 5.19
N ILE A 18 17.48 0.30 5.06
CA ILE A 18 18.84 0.75 5.35
C ILE A 18 19.42 1.33 4.05
N GLY A 19 19.32 2.65 3.90
CA GLY A 19 19.98 3.36 2.80
C GLY A 19 21.48 3.54 3.04
N LEU A 20 22.23 3.83 1.97
CA LEU A 20 23.64 4.23 2.09
C LEU A 20 23.80 5.49 2.96
N PRO A 21 24.96 5.70 3.61
CA PRO A 21 25.23 6.94 4.33
C PRO A 21 24.92 8.18 3.46
N ASN A 22 24.23 9.17 4.03
CA ASN A 22 23.78 10.40 3.36
C ASN A 22 22.78 10.22 2.20
N SER A 23 22.17 9.04 2.02
CA SER A 23 21.02 8.87 1.11
C SER A 23 19.74 9.50 1.65
N ASP A 24 18.77 9.77 0.77
CA ASP A 24 17.43 10.20 1.17
C ASP A 24 16.72 9.15 2.03
N THR A 25 16.81 7.87 1.65
CA THR A 25 16.29 6.75 2.44
C THR A 25 16.85 6.75 3.87
N ARG A 26 18.17 6.94 4.04
CA ARG A 26 18.79 7.00 5.37
C ARG A 26 18.27 8.19 6.17
N ARG A 27 18.26 9.39 5.58
CA ARG A 27 17.75 10.61 6.24
C ARG A 27 16.29 10.46 6.66
N ARG A 28 15.45 9.90 5.79
CA ARG A 28 14.04 9.65 6.04
C ARG A 28 13.85 8.64 7.17
N SER A 29 14.49 7.48 7.09
CA SER A 29 14.43 6.43 8.11
C SER A 29 14.88 6.95 9.48
N ASP A 30 15.97 7.73 9.52
CA ASP A 30 16.47 8.36 10.76
C ASP A 30 15.45 9.35 11.35
N LYS A 31 14.78 10.15 10.50
CA LYS A 31 13.72 11.07 10.94
C LYS A 31 12.51 10.31 11.50
N VAL A 32 12.05 9.26 10.80
CA VAL A 32 10.92 8.43 11.23
C VAL A 32 11.21 7.79 12.59
N LEU A 33 12.38 7.15 12.74
CA LEU A 33 12.79 6.57 14.02
C LEU A 33 12.86 7.63 15.12
N ARG A 34 13.61 8.72 14.91
CA ARG A 34 13.91 9.71 15.95
C ARG A 34 12.70 10.55 16.36
N HIS A 35 11.91 11.00 15.39
CA HIS A 35 10.90 12.03 15.64
C HIS A 35 9.48 11.49 15.68
N ILE A 36 9.23 10.27 15.18
CA ILE A 36 7.89 9.70 15.08
C ILE A 36 7.77 8.48 15.99
N VAL A 37 8.63 7.48 15.81
CA VAL A 37 8.50 6.19 16.50
C VAL A 37 9.01 6.25 17.94
N ARG A 38 10.28 6.65 18.13
CA ARG A 38 10.97 6.65 19.43
C ARG A 38 10.20 7.39 20.52
N PRO A 39 9.69 8.62 20.31
CA PRO A 39 8.98 9.34 21.35
C PRO A 39 7.75 8.60 21.86
N ILE A 40 7.07 7.86 20.97
CA ILE A 40 5.83 7.17 21.31
C ILE A 40 6.11 5.86 22.03
N VAL A 41 7.03 5.04 21.55
CA VAL A 41 7.32 3.74 22.20
C VAL A 41 7.95 3.92 23.59
N GLU A 42 8.76 4.98 23.78
CA GLU A 42 9.37 5.30 25.07
C GLU A 42 8.32 5.77 26.10
N GLU A 43 7.20 6.38 25.68
CA GLU A 43 6.05 6.67 26.57
C GLU A 43 5.46 5.40 27.20
N PHE A 44 5.59 4.25 26.54
CA PHE A 44 5.09 2.94 26.99
C PHE A 44 6.18 2.04 27.60
N ASN A 45 7.31 2.62 28.03
CA ASN A 45 8.44 1.89 28.63
C ASN A 45 9.07 0.82 27.70
N TYR A 46 9.02 1.05 26.38
CA TYR A 46 9.80 0.27 25.43
C TYR A 46 11.16 0.91 25.18
N GLN A 47 12.21 0.10 25.21
CA GLN A 47 13.49 0.43 24.63
C GLN A 47 13.49 0.04 23.15
N ILE A 48 13.80 1.00 22.27
CA ILE A 48 13.80 0.78 20.82
C ILE A 48 15.20 0.82 20.20
N ASP A 49 15.51 -0.26 19.49
CA ASP A 49 16.71 -0.44 18.67
C ASP A 49 16.31 -0.65 17.20
N ARG A 50 17.10 -0.15 16.26
CA ARG A 50 16.95 -0.46 14.83
C ARG A 50 17.99 -1.50 14.39
N ALA A 51 17.70 -2.23 13.32
CA ALA A 51 18.56 -3.30 12.82
C ALA A 51 20.03 -2.91 12.56
N ASP A 52 20.31 -1.64 12.21
CA ASP A 52 21.66 -1.13 12.00
C ASP A 52 22.37 -0.65 13.28
N ASP A 53 21.68 -0.59 14.42
CA ASP A 53 22.28 -0.28 15.74
C ASP A 53 22.88 -1.55 16.41
N ILE A 54 22.79 -2.71 15.76
CA ILE A 54 23.29 -3.99 16.25
C ILE A 54 24.81 -4.11 15.96
N ASP A 55 25.62 -3.59 16.87
CA ASP A 55 27.10 -3.52 16.77
C ASP A 55 27.85 -4.80 17.23
N HIS A 56 27.18 -5.93 17.44
CA HIS A 56 27.82 -7.14 17.97
C HIS A 56 28.43 -8.05 16.88
N SER A 57 29.62 -8.60 17.16
CA SER A 57 30.32 -9.54 16.28
C SER A 57 29.50 -10.83 16.05
N GLY A 58 29.02 -11.04 14.82
CA GLY A 58 28.24 -12.21 14.37
C GLY A 58 27.70 -12.02 12.95
N GLN A 59 27.00 -13.02 12.39
CA GLN A 59 26.25 -12.81 11.14
C GLN A 59 25.05 -11.91 11.41
N ILE A 60 25.04 -10.70 10.82
CA ILE A 60 23.99 -9.67 11.00
C ILE A 60 22.58 -10.28 10.88
N THR A 61 22.39 -11.20 9.94
CA THR A 61 21.12 -11.89 9.70
C THR A 61 20.59 -12.67 10.91
N SER A 62 21.46 -13.33 11.69
CA SER A 62 21.04 -14.12 12.87
C SER A 62 20.51 -13.23 13.98
N GLN A 63 21.15 -12.08 14.23
CA GLN A 63 20.78 -11.17 15.30
C GLN A 63 19.48 -10.44 14.99
N VAL A 64 19.27 -10.04 13.73
CA VAL A 64 18.01 -9.45 13.27
C VAL A 64 16.86 -10.45 13.47
N ILE A 65 17.04 -11.72 13.09
CA ILE A 65 16.05 -12.77 13.29
C ILE A 65 15.78 -12.96 14.79
N ASP A 66 16.80 -12.98 15.64
CA ASP A 66 16.65 -13.12 17.09
C ASP A 66 15.84 -11.95 17.68
N ARG A 67 16.07 -10.70 17.24
CA ARG A 67 15.29 -9.54 17.69
C ARG A 67 13.85 -9.62 17.18
N ILE A 68 13.63 -9.97 15.91
CA ILE A 68 12.29 -10.22 15.35
C ILE A 68 11.56 -11.30 16.13
N ALA A 69 12.27 -12.32 16.61
CA ALA A 69 11.67 -13.43 17.33
C ALA A 69 11.47 -13.16 18.82
N SER A 70 12.34 -12.40 19.48
CA SER A 70 12.35 -12.24 20.93
C SER A 70 11.69 -10.95 21.42
N ASP A 71 11.73 -9.86 20.66
CA ASP A 71 11.24 -8.56 21.12
C ASP A 71 9.71 -8.51 21.24
N ASP A 72 9.23 -7.72 22.20
CA ASP A 72 7.82 -7.61 22.56
C ASP A 72 7.02 -6.96 21.43
N LEU A 73 7.61 -5.99 20.74
CA LEU A 73 7.00 -5.25 19.63
C LEU A 73 7.97 -5.11 18.44
N VAL A 74 7.48 -5.31 17.22
CA VAL A 74 8.21 -4.95 15.99
C VAL A 74 7.49 -3.82 15.27
N ILE A 75 8.21 -2.77 14.87
CA ILE A 75 7.69 -1.71 14.01
C ILE A 75 8.36 -1.83 12.65
N ALA A 76 7.56 -2.01 11.59
CA ALA A 76 8.04 -2.22 10.24
C ALA A 76 7.76 -1.02 9.35
N ASP A 77 8.81 -0.39 8.84
CA ASP A 77 8.74 0.70 7.86
C ASP A 77 8.82 0.15 6.44
N LEU A 78 7.67 0.09 5.77
CA LEU A 78 7.53 -0.46 4.42
C LEU A 78 7.77 0.57 3.31
N THR A 79 8.24 1.76 3.67
CA THR A 79 8.61 2.79 2.69
C THR A 79 9.68 2.28 1.71
N ASP A 80 9.69 2.81 0.49
CA ASP A 80 10.60 2.45 -0.60
C ASP A 80 10.42 0.99 -1.09
N LEU A 81 9.40 0.28 -0.59
CA LEU A 81 9.11 -1.12 -0.92
C LEU A 81 10.33 -2.04 -0.75
N ASN A 82 11.10 -1.84 0.32
CA ASN A 82 12.35 -2.59 0.54
C ASN A 82 12.08 -4.10 0.76
N PRO A 83 12.58 -5.00 -0.12
CA PRO A 83 12.32 -6.45 -0.02
C PRO A 83 12.79 -7.09 1.28
N ASN A 84 13.86 -6.58 1.90
CA ASN A 84 14.37 -7.14 3.15
C ASN A 84 13.39 -6.88 4.29
N VAL A 85 12.77 -5.70 4.34
CA VAL A 85 11.78 -5.36 5.36
C VAL A 85 10.53 -6.24 5.21
N PHE A 86 10.09 -6.52 3.99
CA PHE A 86 8.99 -7.48 3.75
C PHE A 86 9.32 -8.89 4.24
N TYR A 87 10.54 -9.36 3.98
CA TYR A 87 10.99 -10.66 4.45
C TYR A 87 10.99 -10.74 5.98
N GLU A 88 11.56 -9.74 6.65
CA GLU A 88 11.61 -9.63 8.11
C GLU A 88 10.20 -9.54 8.73
N LEU A 89 9.31 -8.77 8.11
CA LEU A 89 7.90 -8.69 8.51
C LEU A 89 7.19 -10.04 8.38
N ALA A 90 7.42 -10.78 7.30
CA ALA A 90 6.85 -12.10 7.10
C ALA A 90 7.29 -13.10 8.18
N LEU A 91 8.55 -13.03 8.63
CA LEU A 91 9.02 -13.81 9.78
C LEU A 91 8.25 -13.45 11.06
N ARG A 92 8.05 -12.16 11.34
CA ARG A 92 7.24 -11.72 12.50
C ARG A 92 5.80 -12.22 12.40
N HIS A 93 5.22 -12.22 11.20
CA HIS A 93 3.88 -12.74 10.95
C HIS A 93 3.76 -14.23 11.26
N ALA A 94 4.75 -15.02 10.84
CA ALA A 94 4.82 -16.45 11.11
C ALA A 94 4.91 -16.77 12.61
N LEU A 95 5.60 -15.91 13.37
CA LEU A 95 5.70 -16.03 14.83
C LEU A 95 4.45 -15.54 15.58
N ARG A 96 3.49 -14.91 14.90
CA ARG A 96 2.24 -14.38 15.47
C ARG A 96 2.46 -13.47 16.68
N LYS A 97 3.53 -12.68 16.63
CA LYS A 97 3.89 -11.74 17.70
C LYS A 97 3.53 -10.29 17.32
N PRO A 98 3.31 -9.40 18.30
CA PRO A 98 2.83 -8.04 18.05
C PRO A 98 3.70 -7.25 17.08
N PHE A 99 3.06 -6.50 16.19
CA PHE A 99 3.74 -5.67 15.20
C PHE A 99 2.90 -4.45 14.81
N ILE A 100 3.55 -3.41 14.31
CA ILE A 100 2.92 -2.22 13.71
C ILE A 100 3.60 -1.95 12.37
N GLN A 101 2.80 -1.67 11.33
CA GLN A 101 3.31 -1.33 10.00
C GLN A 101 3.14 0.16 9.74
N ILE A 102 4.18 0.79 9.22
CA ILE A 102 4.18 2.18 8.76
C ILE A 102 4.67 2.24 7.31
N ALA A 103 4.24 3.25 6.55
CA ALA A 103 4.72 3.49 5.19
C ALA A 103 4.57 4.97 4.80
N GLU A 104 5.35 5.44 3.83
CA GLU A 104 5.21 6.79 3.29
C GLU A 104 3.80 7.01 2.72
N ALA A 105 3.19 8.16 3.05
CA ALA A 105 1.90 8.54 2.51
C ALA A 105 1.96 8.69 0.97
N GLY A 106 0.92 8.20 0.30
CA GLY A 106 0.87 8.17 -1.17
C GLY A 106 1.60 6.97 -1.80
N GLN A 107 2.31 6.15 -1.02
CA GLN A 107 2.90 4.91 -1.53
C GLN A 107 1.82 3.84 -1.75
N VAL A 108 1.83 3.21 -2.94
CA VAL A 108 0.99 2.05 -3.23
C VAL A 108 1.67 0.80 -2.72
N LEU A 109 1.10 0.16 -1.70
CA LEU A 109 1.61 -1.09 -1.14
C LEU A 109 1.20 -2.30 -2.00
N PRO A 110 2.00 -3.39 -2.03
CA PRO A 110 1.64 -4.63 -2.72
C PRO A 110 0.35 -5.23 -2.17
N PHE A 111 -0.44 -5.89 -3.02
CA PHE A 111 -1.77 -6.39 -2.66
C PHE A 111 -1.75 -7.33 -1.45
N ASP A 112 -0.70 -8.13 -1.27
CA ASP A 112 -0.55 -9.09 -0.17
C ASP A 112 -0.59 -8.45 1.23
N ILE A 113 -0.28 -7.16 1.34
CA ILE A 113 -0.28 -6.41 2.61
C ILE A 113 -1.31 -5.27 2.65
N GLN A 114 -2.01 -5.00 1.54
CA GLN A 114 -3.01 -3.92 1.46
C GLN A 114 -4.17 -4.11 2.46
N ASN A 115 -4.51 -5.36 2.76
CA ASN A 115 -5.59 -5.70 3.70
C ASN A 115 -5.16 -5.55 5.17
N GLN A 116 -3.89 -5.23 5.45
CA GLN A 116 -3.41 -5.00 6.79
C GLN A 116 -3.40 -3.52 7.15
N ARG A 117 -3.71 -3.23 8.42
CA ARG A 117 -3.72 -1.86 8.93
C ARG A 117 -2.30 -1.29 8.91
N THR A 118 -2.03 -0.46 7.89
CA THR A 118 -0.80 0.30 7.76
C THR A 118 -1.03 1.76 8.16
N ILE A 119 -0.08 2.33 8.90
CA ILE A 119 -0.08 3.74 9.28
C ILE A 119 0.70 4.49 8.20
N LEU A 120 0.00 5.31 7.42
CA LEU A 120 0.61 6.14 6.39
C LEU A 120 1.14 7.43 7.02
N VAL A 121 2.34 7.85 6.63
CA VAL A 121 2.97 9.05 7.16
C VAL A 121 3.73 9.82 6.06
N ASP A 122 3.47 11.11 5.92
CA ASP A 122 4.39 12.02 5.24
C ASP A 122 5.27 12.68 6.31
N HIS A 123 6.54 12.30 6.34
CA HIS A 123 7.50 12.80 7.33
C HIS A 123 7.85 14.29 7.18
N ARG A 124 7.35 14.97 6.14
CA ARG A 124 7.53 16.41 5.87
C ARG A 124 6.30 17.21 6.28
N ASP A 125 5.16 16.56 6.51
CA ASP A 125 3.92 17.19 6.94
C ASP A 125 3.73 16.95 8.45
N LEU A 126 3.68 18.05 9.21
CA LEU A 126 3.56 17.98 10.67
C LEU A 126 2.21 17.41 11.12
N ASP A 127 1.15 17.65 10.35
CA ASP A 127 -0.18 17.12 10.66
C ASP A 127 -0.20 15.61 10.43
N SER A 128 0.36 15.15 9.31
CA SER A 128 0.54 13.72 9.03
C SER A 128 1.40 13.03 10.09
N VAL A 129 2.47 13.67 10.56
CA VAL A 129 3.31 13.16 11.66
C VAL A 129 2.52 13.06 12.96
N ALA A 130 1.71 14.06 13.31
CA ALA A 130 0.89 14.04 14.52
C ALA A 130 -0.16 12.92 14.49
N GLU A 131 -0.84 12.75 13.35
CA GLU A 131 -1.79 11.66 13.14
C GLU A 131 -1.12 10.28 13.23
N ALA A 132 0.05 10.12 12.61
CA ALA A 132 0.81 8.88 12.65
C ALA A 132 1.21 8.50 14.09
N LYS A 133 1.69 9.48 14.87
CA LYS A 133 2.00 9.29 16.30
C LYS A 133 0.81 8.81 17.10
N GLU A 134 -0.35 9.42 16.90
CA GLU A 134 -1.57 9.02 17.59
C GLU A 134 -2.04 7.63 17.18
N ARG A 135 -1.92 7.27 15.90
CA ARG A 135 -2.22 5.90 15.44
C ARG A 135 -1.25 4.86 16.00
N ILE A 136 0.04 5.18 16.13
CA ILE A 136 1.02 4.29 16.78
C ILE A 136 0.66 4.11 18.25
N ARG A 137 0.38 5.20 18.97
CA ARG A 137 -0.04 5.19 20.39
C ARG A 137 -1.24 4.26 20.61
N ASN A 138 -2.30 4.44 19.82
CA ASN A 138 -3.50 3.61 19.90
C ASN A 138 -3.24 2.13 19.56
N SER A 139 -2.32 1.87 18.64
CA SER A 139 -1.93 0.49 18.30
C SER A 139 -1.18 -0.17 19.46
N ILE A 140 -0.28 0.54 20.14
CA ILE A 140 0.42 0.03 21.34
C ILE A 140 -0.59 -0.23 22.47
N LEU A 141 -1.50 0.70 22.76
CA LEU A 141 -2.57 0.50 23.75
C LEU A 141 -3.41 -0.76 23.46
N SER A 142 -3.75 -1.00 22.20
CA SER A 142 -4.48 -2.20 21.80
C SER A 142 -3.66 -3.47 22.03
N ILE A 143 -2.35 -3.44 21.76
CA ILE A 143 -1.45 -4.57 21.99
C ILE A 143 -1.31 -4.87 23.49
N GLU A 144 -1.13 -3.83 24.32
CA GLU A 144 -0.97 -3.99 25.77
C GLU A 144 -2.25 -4.45 26.48
N SER A 145 -3.42 -4.14 25.93
CA SER A 145 -4.69 -4.67 26.43
C SER A 145 -4.94 -6.14 26.08
N GLY A 146 -4.01 -6.79 25.35
CA GLY A 146 -4.07 -8.21 25.01
C GLY A 146 -4.92 -8.52 23.79
N ALA A 147 -5.13 -7.54 22.89
CA ALA A 147 -5.81 -7.81 21.62
C ALA A 147 -5.06 -8.89 20.82
N ALA A 148 -5.82 -9.78 20.19
CA ALA A 148 -5.25 -10.82 19.34
C ALA A 148 -4.49 -10.18 18.16
N VAL A 149 -3.27 -10.64 17.92
CA VAL A 149 -2.46 -10.19 16.77
C VAL A 149 -2.95 -10.93 15.53
N GLU A 150 -3.73 -10.25 14.70
CA GLU A 150 -4.15 -10.78 13.41
C GLU A 150 -3.03 -10.59 12.36
N THR A 151 -2.56 -11.70 11.83
CA THR A 151 -1.62 -11.77 10.70
C THR A 151 -2.28 -12.54 9.55
N PRO A 152 -1.78 -12.41 8.30
CA PRO A 152 -2.26 -13.20 7.17
C PRO A 152 -2.05 -14.70 7.44
N MET A 153 -0.97 -15.04 8.16
CA MET A 153 -0.68 -16.41 8.61
C MET A 153 -1.65 -16.89 9.68
N SER A 154 -2.00 -16.08 10.68
CA SER A 154 -2.97 -16.48 11.69
C SER A 154 -4.35 -16.64 11.07
N PHE A 155 -4.75 -15.76 10.15
CA PHE A 155 -5.99 -15.88 9.41
C PHE A 155 -6.06 -17.18 8.60
N ALA A 156 -5.00 -17.48 7.82
CA ALA A 156 -4.94 -18.69 7.01
C ALA A 156 -5.01 -19.98 7.87
N LEU A 157 -4.31 -20.00 9.00
CA LEU A 157 -4.29 -21.14 9.91
C LEU A 157 -5.63 -21.30 10.65
N ASN A 158 -6.22 -20.21 11.14
CA ASN A 158 -7.55 -20.24 11.76
C ASN A 158 -8.62 -20.76 10.76
N LEU A 159 -8.54 -20.34 9.49
CA LEU A 159 -9.44 -20.85 8.46
C LEU A 159 -9.22 -22.36 8.20
N GLN A 160 -7.98 -22.83 8.26
CA GLN A 160 -7.66 -24.25 8.14
C GLN A 160 -8.22 -25.07 9.32
N ASP A 161 -8.13 -24.55 10.54
CA ASP A 161 -8.70 -25.18 11.73
C ASP A 161 -10.23 -25.26 11.63
N LEU A 162 -10.89 -24.17 11.22
CA LEU A 162 -12.35 -24.16 10.98
C LEU A 162 -12.78 -25.18 9.91
N ARG A 163 -11.99 -25.35 8.85
CA ARG A 163 -12.24 -26.39 7.83
C ARG A 163 -12.13 -27.80 8.41
N GLY A 164 -11.14 -28.03 9.27
CA GLY A 164 -10.85 -29.31 9.90
C GLY A 164 -11.79 -29.67 11.05
N SER A 165 -12.55 -28.71 11.56
CA SER A 165 -13.45 -28.90 12.70
C SER A 165 -14.52 -29.95 12.45
N ALA A 166 -14.86 -30.71 13.49
CA ALA A 166 -15.99 -31.63 13.47
C ALA A 166 -17.33 -30.90 13.63
N ASP A 167 -17.32 -29.64 14.09
CA ASP A 167 -18.51 -28.83 14.30
C ASP A 167 -19.10 -28.33 12.97
N PRO A 168 -20.38 -28.64 12.66
CA PRO A 168 -21.08 -28.13 11.49
C PRO A 168 -21.15 -26.59 11.41
N GLU A 169 -21.23 -25.89 12.53
CA GLU A 169 -21.32 -24.42 12.55
C GLU A 169 -20.00 -23.77 12.15
N GLU A 170 -18.88 -24.25 12.70
CA GLU A 170 -17.53 -23.78 12.35
C GLU A 170 -17.18 -24.06 10.88
N LYS A 171 -17.59 -25.22 10.34
CA LYS A 171 -17.51 -25.50 8.90
C LYS A 171 -18.33 -24.55 8.05
N GLY A 172 -19.53 -24.17 8.52
CA GLY A 172 -20.37 -23.18 7.86
C GLY A 172 -19.70 -21.81 7.80
N ILE A 173 -19.06 -21.37 8.89
CA ILE A 173 -18.31 -20.10 8.95
C ILE A 173 -17.15 -20.10 7.95
N ALA A 174 -16.38 -21.19 7.85
CA ALA A 174 -15.31 -21.31 6.87
C ALA A 174 -15.81 -21.18 5.43
N GLN A 175 -16.93 -21.83 5.09
CA GLN A 175 -17.53 -21.77 3.75
C GLN A 175 -18.02 -20.36 3.39
N LEU A 176 -18.54 -19.61 4.37
CA LEU A 176 -18.97 -18.23 4.18
C LEU A 176 -17.77 -17.32 3.91
N ILE A 177 -16.72 -17.40 4.74
CA ILE A 177 -15.49 -16.61 4.56
C ILE A 177 -14.89 -16.84 3.16
N GLU A 178 -14.82 -18.09 2.71
CA GLU A 178 -14.34 -18.39 1.36
C GLU A 178 -15.22 -17.83 0.26
N SER A 179 -16.54 -17.84 0.46
CA SER A 179 -17.48 -17.31 -0.52
C SER A 179 -17.31 -15.80 -0.67
N VAL A 180 -17.06 -15.09 0.43
CA VAL A 180 -16.70 -13.67 0.42
C VAL A 180 -15.35 -13.46 -0.28
N GLY A 181 -14.31 -14.21 0.07
CA GLY A 181 -13.00 -14.10 -0.59
C GLY A 181 -13.06 -14.38 -2.10
N ARG A 182 -13.87 -15.34 -2.54
CA ARG A 182 -14.13 -15.61 -3.97
C ARG A 182 -14.84 -14.44 -4.67
N LEU A 183 -15.73 -13.74 -3.98
CA LEU A 183 -16.41 -12.56 -4.51
C LEU A 183 -15.43 -11.38 -4.65
N GLU A 184 -14.61 -11.12 -3.63
CA GLU A 184 -13.58 -10.07 -3.69
C GLU A 184 -12.58 -10.30 -4.82
N ALA A 185 -12.09 -11.52 -4.98
CA ALA A 185 -11.17 -11.87 -6.06
C ALA A 185 -11.79 -11.63 -7.45
N ARG A 186 -13.09 -11.91 -7.62
CA ARG A 186 -13.81 -11.60 -8.87
C ARG A 186 -13.90 -10.10 -9.12
N LEU A 187 -14.21 -9.30 -8.09
CA LEU A 187 -14.30 -7.84 -8.21
C LEU A 187 -12.95 -7.20 -8.56
N LEU A 188 -11.86 -7.69 -7.99
CA LEU A 188 -10.50 -7.24 -8.32
C LEU A 188 -10.12 -7.62 -9.76
N ASN A 189 -10.52 -8.81 -10.20
CA ASN A 189 -10.26 -9.26 -11.57
C ASN A 189 -11.11 -8.48 -12.60
N ASP A 190 -12.35 -8.11 -12.26
CA ASP A 190 -13.19 -7.24 -13.10
C ASP A 190 -12.64 -5.81 -13.19
N ARG A 191 -12.09 -5.25 -12.11
CA ARG A 191 -11.37 -3.96 -12.18
C ARG A 191 -10.13 -4.02 -13.07
N SER A 192 -9.40 -5.13 -13.02
CA SER A 192 -8.24 -5.37 -13.89
C SER A 192 -8.64 -5.51 -15.37
N ARG A 193 -9.81 -6.11 -15.65
CA ARG A 193 -10.42 -6.16 -16.99
C ARG A 193 -10.92 -4.80 -17.48
N SER A 194 -11.55 -3.98 -16.63
CA SER A 194 -11.89 -2.59 -16.98
C SER A 194 -10.67 -1.70 -17.25
N GLY A 195 -9.54 -1.94 -16.56
CA GLY A 195 -8.27 -1.27 -16.87
C GLY A 195 -7.69 -1.65 -18.24
N SER A 196 -7.88 -2.91 -18.67
CA SER A 196 -7.44 -3.37 -19.99
C SER A 196 -8.25 -2.76 -21.15
N HIS A 197 -9.54 -2.49 -20.94
CA HIS A 197 -10.38 -1.78 -21.91
C HIS A 197 -10.00 -0.29 -22.03
N LEU A 198 -9.70 0.38 -20.92
CA LEU A 198 -9.16 1.76 -20.98
C LEU A 198 -7.83 1.80 -21.74
N ALA A 199 -6.92 0.86 -21.52
CA ALA A 199 -5.64 0.81 -22.24
C ALA A 199 -5.81 0.49 -23.74
N SER A 200 -6.74 -0.40 -24.12
CA SER A 200 -7.05 -0.68 -25.53
C SER A 200 -7.72 0.52 -26.21
N ASP A 201 -8.62 1.19 -25.51
CA ASP A 201 -9.33 2.37 -26.01
C ASP A 201 -8.39 3.56 -26.16
N PHE A 202 -7.44 3.75 -25.23
CA PHE A 202 -6.38 4.76 -25.35
C PHE A 202 -5.42 4.47 -26.51
N SER A 203 -5.10 3.20 -26.79
CA SER A 203 -4.27 2.84 -27.94
C SER A 203 -5.00 3.08 -29.27
N ALA A 204 -6.30 2.77 -29.33
CA ALA A 204 -7.13 3.05 -30.50
C ALA A 204 -7.30 4.56 -30.72
N MET A 205 -7.52 5.32 -29.63
CA MET A 205 -7.60 6.78 -29.62
C MET A 205 -6.28 7.41 -30.08
N ARG A 206 -5.14 6.93 -29.57
CA ARG A 206 -3.80 7.40 -29.98
C ARG A 206 -3.54 7.13 -31.46
N GLY A 207 -3.87 5.93 -31.94
CA GLY A 207 -3.75 5.59 -33.37
C GLY A 207 -4.68 6.39 -34.27
N PHE A 208 -5.86 6.79 -33.78
CA PHE A 208 -6.76 7.70 -34.49
C PHE A 208 -6.21 9.12 -34.57
N ILE A 209 -5.72 9.67 -33.45
CA ILE A 209 -5.09 11.00 -33.38
C ILE A 209 -3.84 11.08 -34.28
N GLU A 210 -2.99 10.05 -34.28
CA GLU A 210 -1.80 10.00 -35.13
C GLU A 210 -2.14 9.95 -36.63
N ARG A 211 -3.23 9.27 -37.02
CA ARG A 211 -3.69 9.25 -38.42
C ARG A 211 -4.22 10.62 -38.85
N LEU A 212 -5.01 11.27 -38.01
CA LEU A 212 -5.51 12.62 -38.29
C LEU A 212 -4.38 13.65 -38.40
N GLY A 213 -3.31 13.50 -37.60
CA GLY A 213 -2.11 14.33 -37.74
C GLY A 213 -1.34 14.08 -39.05
N LYS A 214 -1.24 12.82 -39.50
CA LYS A 214 -0.57 12.46 -40.77
C LYS A 214 -1.33 12.93 -42.01
N ASP A 215 -2.66 12.94 -41.95
CA ASP A 215 -3.51 13.43 -43.05
C ASP A 215 -3.65 14.97 -43.05
N GLY A 216 -2.94 15.67 -42.16
CA GLY A 216 -2.95 17.13 -42.05
C GLY A 216 -4.25 17.72 -41.48
N ARG A 217 -5.12 16.86 -40.91
CA ARG A 217 -6.43 17.23 -40.35
C ARG A 217 -6.38 17.60 -38.87
N LEU A 218 -5.25 17.34 -38.21
CA LEU A 218 -4.95 17.77 -36.85
C LEU A 218 -3.58 18.46 -36.82
N THR A 219 -3.53 19.71 -36.37
CA THR A 219 -2.28 20.46 -36.18
C THR A 219 -1.83 20.41 -34.72
N ASN A 220 -0.56 20.74 -34.46
CA ASN A 220 -0.04 20.81 -33.08
C ASN A 220 -0.76 21.86 -32.21
N ALA A 221 -1.40 22.86 -32.83
CA ALA A 221 -2.22 23.84 -32.13
C ALA A 221 -3.54 23.21 -31.63
N ASP A 222 -4.16 22.35 -32.45
CA ASP A 222 -5.41 21.65 -32.09
C ASP A 222 -5.19 20.67 -30.92
N ILE A 223 -4.04 19.99 -30.89
CA ILE A 223 -3.65 19.08 -29.79
C ILE A 223 -3.44 19.85 -28.49
N PHE A 224 -2.83 21.04 -28.56
CA PHE A 224 -2.61 21.89 -27.39
C PHE A 224 -3.93 22.43 -26.83
N GLU A 225 -4.87 22.80 -27.70
CA GLU A 225 -6.20 23.28 -27.30
C GLU A 225 -7.01 22.16 -26.59
N LEU A 226 -6.98 20.93 -27.14
CA LEU A 226 -7.62 19.73 -26.57
C LEU A 226 -7.09 19.34 -25.18
N MET A 227 -5.78 19.52 -24.96
CA MET A 227 -5.12 19.21 -23.69
C MET A 227 -5.26 20.33 -22.65
N SER A 228 -5.52 21.57 -23.09
CA SER A 228 -5.68 22.74 -22.23
C SER A 228 -7.10 22.92 -21.67
N ALA A 229 -8.10 22.29 -22.29
CA ALA A 229 -9.50 22.42 -21.91
C ALA A 229 -9.90 21.51 -20.73
N ALA A 230 -9.32 21.76 -19.56
CA ALA A 230 -9.84 21.24 -18.29
C ALA A 230 -11.04 22.04 -17.74
N ASN A 231 -11.60 22.98 -18.51
CA ASN A 231 -12.89 23.61 -18.23
C ASN A 231 -13.61 23.91 -19.55
N THR A 232 -14.80 23.35 -19.71
CA THR A 232 -15.69 23.51 -20.86
C THR A 232 -16.10 24.97 -21.05
N SER A 233 -15.40 25.65 -21.97
CA SER A 233 -15.72 27.00 -22.41
C SER A 233 -16.67 26.96 -23.61
N LYS A 234 -17.62 27.90 -23.69
CA LYS A 234 -18.58 28.10 -24.82
C LYS A 234 -17.92 28.24 -26.21
N SER A 235 -16.60 28.36 -26.26
CA SER A 235 -15.81 28.35 -27.49
C SER A 235 -15.57 26.93 -28.02
N TYR A 236 -15.38 25.95 -27.13
CA TYR A 236 -15.22 24.53 -27.47
C TYR A 236 -16.52 23.95 -28.07
N GLU A 237 -17.67 24.24 -27.47
CA GLU A 237 -18.97 23.82 -28.01
C GLU A 237 -19.24 24.41 -29.41
N ARG A 238 -18.82 25.66 -29.66
CA ARG A 238 -18.92 26.30 -30.97
C ARG A 238 -17.98 25.69 -32.01
N TRP A 239 -16.83 25.20 -31.59
CA TRP A 239 -15.88 24.52 -32.46
C TRP A 239 -16.39 23.12 -32.86
N VAL A 240 -16.88 22.33 -31.89
CA VAL A 240 -17.50 21.01 -32.16
C VAL A 240 -18.70 21.14 -33.10
N ALA A 241 -19.58 22.11 -32.89
CA ALA A 241 -20.72 22.36 -33.78
C ALA A 241 -20.29 22.74 -35.22
N SER A 242 -19.11 23.35 -35.39
CA SER A 242 -18.61 23.71 -36.73
C SER A 242 -18.02 22.50 -37.47
N LEU A 243 -17.46 21.54 -36.75
CA LEU A 243 -16.99 20.26 -37.31
C LEU A 243 -18.15 19.34 -37.71
N GLU A 244 -19.20 19.27 -36.90
CA GLU A 244 -20.42 18.50 -37.23
C GLU A 244 -21.11 19.05 -38.49
N ALA A 245 -21.14 20.38 -38.65
CA ALA A 245 -21.67 21.03 -39.86
C ALA A 245 -20.82 20.76 -41.12
N GLN A 246 -19.50 20.61 -40.97
CA GLN A 246 -18.60 20.21 -42.07
C GLN A 246 -18.74 18.72 -42.43
N GLN A 247 -19.12 17.87 -41.47
CA GLN A 247 -19.39 16.45 -41.71
C GLN A 247 -20.72 16.22 -42.43
N ALA A 248 -21.77 16.97 -42.06
CA ALA A 248 -23.09 16.89 -42.69
C ALA A 248 -23.11 17.35 -44.16
N SER A 249 -22.10 18.11 -44.61
CA SER A 249 -21.94 18.52 -46.01
C SER A 249 -21.13 17.55 -46.87
N SER A 250 -20.56 16.50 -46.26
CA SER A 250 -19.68 15.51 -46.91
C SER A 250 -20.31 14.11 -46.84
N GLY A 251 -21.47 13.92 -47.49
CA GLY A 251 -22.18 12.63 -47.49
C GLY A 251 -21.35 11.49 -48.07
N GLY A 252 -21.17 10.42 -47.28
CA GLY A 252 -20.54 9.16 -47.71
C GLY A 252 -21.08 7.99 -46.88
N ASN A 253 -21.92 7.17 -47.51
CA ASN A 253 -22.66 6.03 -46.95
C ASN A 253 -21.73 4.84 -46.66
N PHE A 254 -21.88 4.18 -45.52
CA PHE A 254 -21.28 2.87 -45.24
C PHE A 254 -22.37 1.91 -44.74
N ASP A 255 -23.24 1.50 -45.66
CA ASP A 255 -24.01 0.26 -45.59
C ASP A 255 -23.48 -0.65 -46.70
N GLU A 256 -22.69 -1.66 -46.36
CA GLU A 256 -22.65 -2.97 -47.05
C GLU A 256 -21.76 -3.96 -46.25
N GLU A 257 -22.37 -5.09 -45.87
CA GLU A 257 -21.80 -6.18 -45.07
C GLU A 257 -20.61 -6.90 -45.73
N PRO A 258 -19.68 -7.51 -44.97
CA PRO A 258 -18.72 -8.46 -45.53
C PRO A 258 -19.31 -9.88 -45.64
N PRO A 259 -19.04 -10.62 -46.73
CA PRO A 259 -19.45 -12.00 -46.90
C PRO A 259 -18.46 -12.96 -46.19
N PHE A 260 -19.03 -13.90 -45.42
CA PHE A 260 -18.45 -15.09 -44.76
C PHE A 260 -17.21 -14.92 -43.87
#